data_AF-A0AAD9ID62-F1
#
_entry.id   AF-A0AAD9ID62-F1
#
_cell.length_a   1.000
_cell.length_b   1.000
_cell.length_c   1.000
_cell.angle_alpha   90.00
_cell.angle_beta   90.00
_cell.angle_gamma   90.00
#
_symmetry.space_group_name_H-M   'P 1'
#
loop_
_entity.id
_entity.type
_entity.pdbx_description
1 polymer ?
#
loop_
_entity_poly.entity_id
_entity_poly.type
_entity_poly.pdbx_seq_one_letter_code
_entity_poly.pdbx_strand_id
1 'polypeptide(L)'
;MADRRVAVRAYRSLLKWARAHRDIPFAVRESDARLLVPEAADIGSLEDAASVVELTRLAFRYEAAVQDRSGRVDRALSALRTLHDEYGPALRRVREARELHAACGVSTFVPGTVIRHARFKYRGVIYGWDPVCERDAVWCAAAGVRPDQPFYYVLPDEGDSLRLLGGVRISKYVAHENVVPLSRTADPGDQPPPNRLKHRALDHYFEGYSPRQGAYVPNKRLRYEYPGEYGSVLESREPMGDDSNILVGLDDDGHNLAAERASAAVERAGSDESKP
;
A
#
# COMPACT_ATOMS: atom_id res chain seq x y z
N MET A 1 23.15 -39.04 -13.78
CA MET A 1 22.10 -38.70 -14.78
C MET A 1 20.74 -38.39 -14.14
N ALA A 2 20.37 -39.03 -13.03
CA ALA A 2 19.12 -38.76 -12.29
C ALA A 2 19.03 -37.31 -11.79
N ASP A 3 20.07 -36.80 -11.14
CA ASP A 3 20.07 -35.46 -10.51
C ASP A 3 19.78 -34.33 -11.50
N ARG A 4 20.36 -34.42 -12.71
CA ARG A 4 20.09 -33.46 -13.78
C ARG A 4 18.61 -33.45 -14.19
N ARG A 5 17.98 -34.63 -14.28
CA ARG A 5 16.55 -34.74 -14.63
C ARG A 5 15.67 -34.18 -13.51
N VAL A 6 16.03 -34.44 -12.26
CA VAL A 6 15.32 -33.92 -11.07
C VAL A 6 15.42 -32.40 -11.03
N ALA A 7 16.62 -31.83 -11.13
CA ALA A 7 16.82 -30.39 -11.17
C ALA A 7 16.02 -29.71 -12.30
N VAL A 8 16.07 -30.25 -13.52
CA VAL A 8 15.28 -29.71 -14.65
C VAL A 8 13.77 -29.74 -14.37
N ARG A 9 13.26 -30.79 -13.73
CA ARG A 9 11.85 -30.87 -13.33
C ARG A 9 11.50 -29.86 -12.23
N ALA A 10 12.38 -29.65 -11.26
CA ALA A 10 12.20 -28.64 -10.22
C ALA A 10 12.13 -27.23 -10.83
N TYR A 11 13.08 -26.85 -11.69
CA TYR A 11 13.06 -25.55 -12.38
C TYR A 11 11.83 -25.36 -13.28
N ARG A 12 11.39 -26.39 -14.00
CA ARG A 12 10.12 -26.33 -14.75
C ARG A 12 8.92 -26.13 -13.83
N SER A 13 8.94 -26.70 -12.64
CA SER A 13 7.88 -26.52 -11.65
C SER A 13 7.87 -25.10 -11.08
N LEU A 14 9.03 -24.50 -10.83
CA LEU A 14 9.17 -23.08 -10.46
C LEU A 14 8.58 -22.17 -11.56
N LEU A 15 8.92 -22.40 -12.83
CA LEU A 15 8.36 -21.64 -13.96
C LEU A 15 6.84 -21.84 -14.09
N LYS A 16 6.34 -23.05 -13.88
CA LYS A 16 4.90 -23.33 -13.90
C LYS A 16 4.19 -22.60 -12.77
N TRP A 17 4.76 -22.62 -11.57
CA TRP A 17 4.26 -21.89 -10.40
C TRP A 17 4.18 -20.39 -10.69
N ALA A 18 5.26 -19.78 -11.17
CA ALA A 18 5.28 -18.35 -11.48
C ALA A 18 4.20 -17.97 -12.52
N ARG A 19 4.02 -18.78 -13.57
CA ARG A 19 2.96 -18.55 -14.56
C ARG A 19 1.55 -18.65 -13.97
N ALA A 20 1.32 -19.54 -13.02
CA ALA A 20 0.03 -19.72 -12.36
C ALA A 20 -0.32 -18.54 -11.41
N HIS A 21 0.65 -17.71 -11.05
CA HIS A 21 0.49 -16.56 -10.16
C HIS A 21 0.85 -15.22 -10.83
N ARG A 22 0.92 -15.18 -12.17
CA ARG A 22 1.37 -14.00 -12.94
C ARG A 22 0.48 -12.76 -12.79
N ASP A 23 -0.74 -12.96 -12.35
CA ASP A 23 -1.76 -11.94 -12.16
C ASP A 23 -1.70 -11.29 -10.77
N ILE A 24 -1.01 -11.92 -9.81
CA ILE A 24 -0.90 -11.43 -8.44
C ILE A 24 0.40 -10.63 -8.29
N PRO A 25 0.35 -9.37 -7.84
CA PRO A 25 1.53 -8.63 -7.42
C PRO A 25 2.03 -9.13 -6.05
N PHE A 26 3.30 -9.47 -5.93
CA PHE A 26 3.91 -9.89 -4.66
C PHE A 26 5.42 -9.68 -4.68
N ALA A 27 5.99 -9.27 -3.55
CA ALA A 27 7.43 -9.14 -3.41
C ALA A 27 8.08 -10.45 -2.94
N VAL A 28 9.09 -10.92 -3.66
CA VAL A 28 10.00 -11.98 -3.20
C VAL A 28 11.03 -11.35 -2.26
N ARG A 29 11.21 -11.92 -1.08
CA ARG A 29 12.24 -11.47 -0.14
C ARG A 29 13.62 -11.70 -0.74
N GLU A 30 14.52 -10.76 -0.51
CA GLU A 30 15.90 -10.87 -0.98
C GLU A 30 16.59 -12.14 -0.44
N SER A 31 16.33 -12.52 0.81
CA SER A 31 16.81 -13.78 1.41
C SER A 31 16.44 -14.99 0.57
N ASP A 32 15.22 -15.02 0.07
CA ASP A 32 14.65 -16.16 -0.65
C ASP A 32 15.10 -16.17 -2.11
N ALA A 33 15.28 -14.98 -2.70
CA ALA A 33 15.95 -14.82 -3.99
C ALA A 33 17.39 -15.35 -3.95
N ARG A 34 18.12 -15.09 -2.85
CA ARG A 34 19.48 -15.60 -2.63
C ARG A 34 19.54 -17.12 -2.44
N LEU A 35 18.46 -17.77 -1.98
CA LEU A 35 18.37 -19.24 -1.98
C LEU A 35 18.41 -19.82 -3.41
N LEU A 36 17.83 -19.12 -4.38
CA LEU A 36 17.82 -19.51 -5.79
C LEU A 36 19.15 -19.18 -6.49
N VAL A 37 19.69 -18.00 -6.23
CA VAL A 37 20.92 -17.50 -6.84
C VAL A 37 21.73 -16.78 -5.76
N PRO A 38 22.77 -17.40 -5.17
CA PRO A 38 23.54 -16.76 -4.10
C PRO A 38 24.15 -15.40 -4.49
N GLU A 39 24.48 -15.23 -5.76
CA GLU A 39 25.04 -14.00 -6.35
C GLU A 39 23.95 -13.02 -6.85
N ALA A 40 22.70 -13.17 -6.40
CA ALA A 40 21.53 -12.37 -6.78
C ALA A 40 21.57 -10.86 -6.42
N ALA A 41 22.72 -10.29 -6.08
CA ALA A 41 22.81 -8.97 -5.48
C ALA A 41 22.17 -7.85 -6.33
N ASP A 42 22.02 -8.03 -7.65
CA ASP A 42 21.49 -7.03 -8.59
C ASP A 42 20.23 -7.48 -9.36
N ILE A 43 19.42 -8.38 -8.81
CA ILE A 43 18.20 -8.85 -9.51
C ILE A 43 17.07 -7.82 -9.36
N GLY A 44 17.19 -6.72 -10.09
CA GLY A 44 16.12 -5.76 -10.44
C GLY A 44 14.96 -5.62 -9.46
N SER A 45 13.74 -5.50 -9.99
CA SER A 45 12.53 -5.48 -9.16
C SER A 45 12.13 -6.92 -8.80
N LEU A 46 11.90 -7.19 -7.52
CA LEU A 46 11.43 -8.47 -6.99
C LEU A 46 9.91 -8.50 -6.75
N GLU A 47 9.15 -7.63 -7.42
CA GLU A 47 7.77 -7.30 -7.07
C GLU A 47 6.68 -8.14 -7.76
N ASP A 48 7.04 -9.13 -8.57
CA ASP A 48 6.05 -9.98 -9.24
C ASP A 48 6.56 -11.39 -9.63
N ALA A 49 5.66 -12.14 -10.27
CA ALA A 49 5.97 -13.46 -10.81
C ALA A 49 7.01 -13.43 -11.95
N ALA A 50 7.18 -12.31 -12.66
CA ALA A 50 8.21 -12.20 -13.69
C ALA A 50 9.60 -12.21 -13.02
N SER A 51 9.76 -11.59 -11.86
CA SER A 51 10.97 -11.69 -11.04
C SER A 51 11.30 -13.14 -10.71
N VAL A 52 10.31 -13.97 -10.36
CA VAL A 52 10.52 -15.41 -10.11
C VAL A 52 10.97 -16.15 -11.37
N VAL A 53 10.42 -15.80 -12.55
CA VAL A 53 10.86 -16.38 -13.83
C VAL A 53 12.31 -16.03 -14.13
N GLU A 54 12.71 -14.78 -13.89
CA GLU A 54 14.09 -14.31 -14.09
C GLU A 54 15.06 -14.97 -13.11
N LEU A 55 14.72 -15.00 -11.82
CA LEU A 55 15.45 -15.73 -10.78
C LEU A 55 15.63 -17.20 -11.15
N THR A 56 14.57 -17.84 -11.62
CA THR A 56 14.60 -19.26 -12.04
C THR A 56 15.54 -19.48 -13.22
N ARG A 57 15.55 -18.57 -14.20
CA ARG A 57 16.46 -18.64 -15.36
C ARG A 57 17.90 -18.37 -14.97
N LEU A 58 18.14 -17.40 -14.08
CA LEU A 58 19.46 -17.09 -13.54
C LEU A 58 20.01 -18.27 -12.75
N ALA A 59 19.21 -18.85 -11.85
CA ALA A 59 19.56 -20.04 -11.10
C ALA A 59 19.96 -21.18 -12.04
N PHE A 60 19.13 -21.48 -13.05
CA PHE A 60 19.46 -22.54 -14.00
C PHE A 60 20.79 -22.32 -14.74
N ARG A 61 21.12 -21.07 -15.08
CA ARG A 61 22.40 -20.71 -15.72
C ARG A 61 23.58 -20.79 -14.76
N TYR A 62 23.44 -20.23 -13.57
CA TYR A 62 24.43 -20.29 -12.50
C TYR A 62 24.83 -21.73 -12.22
N GLU A 63 23.83 -22.59 -12.04
CA GLU A 63 24.03 -24.00 -11.80
C GLU A 63 24.75 -24.72 -12.93
N ALA A 64 24.53 -24.32 -14.19
CA ALA A 64 25.23 -24.91 -15.33
C ALA A 64 26.73 -24.60 -15.32
N ALA A 65 27.15 -23.49 -14.69
CA ALA A 65 28.55 -23.10 -14.54
C ALA A 65 29.24 -23.80 -13.35
N VAL A 66 28.49 -24.13 -12.30
CA VAL A 66 29.03 -24.77 -11.08
C VAL A 66 29.21 -26.29 -11.29
N GLN A 67 30.35 -26.83 -10.85
CA GLN A 67 30.66 -28.26 -10.97
C GLN A 67 29.91 -29.16 -9.96
N ASP A 68 29.46 -28.59 -8.84
CA ASP A 68 28.67 -29.29 -7.82
C ASP A 68 27.27 -29.64 -8.34
N ARG A 69 27.01 -30.94 -8.47
CA ARG A 69 25.73 -31.48 -8.97
C ARG A 69 24.71 -31.72 -7.86
N SER A 70 25.15 -31.95 -6.62
CA SER A 70 24.24 -32.28 -5.51
C SER A 70 23.56 -31.01 -5.02
N GLY A 71 24.32 -29.93 -4.80
CA GLY A 71 23.77 -28.66 -4.32
C GLY A 71 22.73 -28.06 -5.26
N ARG A 72 22.79 -28.38 -6.56
CA ARG A 72 21.78 -27.95 -7.55
C ARG A 72 20.37 -28.45 -7.22
N VAL A 73 20.26 -29.74 -6.90
CA VAL A 73 18.96 -30.35 -6.62
C VAL A 73 18.41 -29.78 -5.33
N ASP A 74 19.25 -29.67 -4.30
CA ASP A 74 18.86 -29.17 -2.99
C ASP A 74 18.42 -27.70 -3.03
N ARG A 75 19.11 -26.85 -3.80
CA ARG A 75 18.69 -25.44 -4.02
C ARG A 75 17.37 -25.35 -4.77
N ALA A 76 17.22 -26.10 -5.87
CA ALA A 76 16.00 -26.07 -6.67
C ALA A 76 14.77 -26.60 -5.88
N LEU A 77 14.95 -27.63 -5.06
CA LEU A 77 13.90 -28.16 -4.19
C LEU A 77 13.59 -27.23 -3.02
N SER A 78 14.61 -26.64 -2.39
CA SER A 78 14.43 -25.65 -1.32
C SER A 78 13.64 -24.45 -1.82
N ALA A 79 14.01 -23.89 -2.97
CA ALA A 79 13.27 -22.78 -3.55
C ALA A 79 11.81 -23.15 -3.90
N LEU A 80 11.57 -24.36 -4.41
CA LEU A 80 10.22 -24.82 -4.70
C LEU A 80 9.39 -24.94 -3.42
N ARG A 81 9.98 -25.42 -2.32
CA ARG A 81 9.35 -25.46 -1.00
C ARG A 81 9.04 -24.07 -0.49
N THR A 82 9.99 -23.13 -0.52
CA THR A 82 9.74 -21.73 -0.13
C THR A 82 8.58 -21.13 -0.92
N LEU A 83 8.55 -21.26 -2.25
CA LEU A 83 7.43 -20.76 -3.06
C LEU A 83 6.10 -21.45 -2.74
N HIS A 84 6.11 -22.76 -2.48
CA HIS A 84 4.89 -23.50 -2.18
C HIS A 84 4.37 -23.22 -0.77
N ASP A 85 5.23 -23.30 0.25
CA ASP A 85 4.88 -23.33 1.66
C ASP A 85 4.76 -21.91 2.25
N GLU A 86 5.60 -20.96 1.80
CA GLU A 86 5.55 -19.58 2.31
C GLU A 86 4.69 -18.68 1.42
N TYR A 87 4.98 -18.64 0.12
CA TYR A 87 4.29 -17.74 -0.81
C TYR A 87 2.92 -18.29 -1.21
N GLY A 88 2.78 -19.61 -1.38
CA GLY A 88 1.51 -20.23 -1.77
C GLY A 88 0.31 -19.84 -0.89
N PRO A 89 0.38 -20.00 0.44
CA PRO A 89 -0.69 -19.57 1.34
C PRO A 89 -0.93 -18.06 1.31
N ALA A 90 0.14 -17.24 1.26
CA ALA A 90 0.01 -15.79 1.19
C ALA A 90 -0.73 -15.34 -0.08
N LEU A 91 -0.34 -15.88 -1.24
CA LEU A 91 -0.99 -15.58 -2.52
C LEU A 91 -2.44 -16.07 -2.57
N ARG A 92 -2.75 -17.20 -1.92
CA ARG A 92 -4.12 -17.69 -1.80
C ARG A 92 -4.99 -16.71 -1.02
N ARG A 93 -4.51 -16.22 0.13
CA ARG A 93 -5.23 -15.19 0.92
C ARG A 93 -5.49 -13.92 0.11
N VAL A 94 -4.52 -13.48 -0.69
CA VAL A 94 -4.70 -12.29 -1.56
C VAL A 94 -5.76 -12.55 -2.65
N ARG A 95 -5.84 -13.75 -3.21
CA ARG A 95 -6.94 -14.12 -4.15
C ARG A 95 -8.29 -14.15 -3.44
N GLU A 96 -8.38 -14.81 -2.29
CA GLU A 96 -9.61 -14.90 -1.49
C GLU A 96 -10.11 -13.51 -1.08
N ALA A 97 -9.21 -12.62 -0.63
CA ALA A 97 -9.54 -11.23 -0.31
C ALA A 97 -10.07 -10.48 -1.54
N ARG A 98 -9.41 -10.62 -2.71
CA ARG A 98 -9.90 -10.02 -3.97
C ARG A 98 -11.28 -10.52 -4.35
N GLU A 99 -11.54 -11.82 -4.24
CA GLU A 99 -12.84 -12.41 -4.55
C GLU A 99 -13.93 -11.90 -3.61
N LEU A 100 -13.63 -11.80 -2.32
CA LEU A 100 -14.51 -11.18 -1.33
C LEU A 100 -14.83 -9.73 -1.71
N HIS A 101 -13.80 -8.91 -1.95
CA HIS A 101 -13.98 -7.50 -2.28
C HIS A 101 -14.73 -7.29 -3.61
N ALA A 102 -14.50 -8.15 -4.60
CA ALA A 102 -15.23 -8.13 -5.86
C ALA A 102 -16.73 -8.42 -5.67
N ALA A 103 -17.08 -9.28 -4.70
CA ALA A 103 -18.45 -9.69 -4.44
C ALA A 103 -19.28 -8.64 -3.67
N CYS A 104 -18.65 -7.76 -2.89
CA CYS A 104 -19.38 -6.81 -2.03
C CYS A 104 -20.05 -5.63 -2.77
N GLY A 105 -19.80 -5.45 -4.06
CA GLY A 105 -20.47 -4.44 -4.89
C GLY A 105 -19.95 -3.01 -4.73
N VAL A 106 -20.44 -2.11 -5.60
CA VAL A 106 -19.83 -0.79 -5.93
C VAL A 106 -20.02 0.30 -4.87
N SER A 107 -20.66 0.04 -3.72
CA SER A 107 -20.98 1.10 -2.74
C SER A 107 -19.86 1.40 -1.73
N THR A 108 -18.66 0.84 -1.91
CA THR A 108 -17.50 1.10 -1.04
C THR A 108 -16.58 2.16 -1.62
N PHE A 109 -16.01 3.02 -0.77
CA PHE A 109 -14.94 3.92 -1.19
C PHE A 109 -13.67 3.12 -1.51
N VAL A 110 -13.04 3.41 -2.64
CA VAL A 110 -11.83 2.73 -3.08
C VAL A 110 -10.61 3.20 -2.29
N PRO A 111 -9.59 2.34 -2.08
CA PRO A 111 -8.29 2.78 -1.61
C PRO A 111 -7.78 4.01 -2.38
N GLY A 112 -7.16 4.94 -1.67
CA GLY A 112 -6.70 6.22 -2.20
C GLY A 112 -7.67 7.38 -1.98
N THR A 113 -8.93 7.09 -1.67
CA THR A 113 -9.94 8.10 -1.33
C THR A 113 -9.52 8.85 -0.06
N VAL A 114 -9.38 10.17 -0.17
CA VAL A 114 -9.16 11.05 0.99
C VAL A 114 -10.50 11.38 1.63
N ILE A 115 -10.55 11.32 2.95
CA ILE A 115 -11.75 11.46 3.74
C ILE A 115 -11.53 12.44 4.88
N ARG A 116 -12.63 12.93 5.46
CA ARG A 116 -12.68 13.56 6.77
C ARG A 116 -13.55 12.71 7.67
N HIS A 117 -13.06 12.40 8.87
CA HIS A 117 -13.86 11.64 9.83
C HIS A 117 -15.06 12.49 10.31
N ALA A 118 -16.28 11.96 10.24
CA ALA A 118 -17.50 12.71 10.54
C ALA A 118 -17.53 13.27 11.97
N ARG A 119 -17.19 12.43 12.97
CA ARG A 119 -17.11 12.83 14.39
C ARG A 119 -15.84 13.62 14.76
N PHE A 120 -14.66 13.03 14.53
CA PHE A 120 -13.38 13.59 15.00
C PHE A 120 -12.73 14.62 14.07
N LYS A 121 -13.28 14.82 12.87
CA LYS A 121 -12.87 15.85 11.90
C LYS A 121 -11.44 15.78 11.36
N TYR A 122 -10.64 14.78 11.72
CA TYR A 122 -9.32 14.56 11.13
C TYR A 122 -9.43 14.09 9.67
N ARG A 123 -8.44 14.43 8.85
CA ARG A 123 -8.31 13.91 7.49
C ARG A 123 -7.58 12.58 7.49
N GLY A 124 -7.88 11.72 6.52
CA GLY A 124 -7.16 10.48 6.32
C GLY A 124 -7.38 9.90 4.94
N VAL A 125 -6.57 8.92 4.56
CA VAL A 125 -6.70 8.20 3.30
C VAL A 125 -7.05 6.74 3.56
N ILE A 126 -8.02 6.23 2.82
CA ILE A 126 -8.41 4.81 2.86
C ILE A 126 -7.31 3.99 2.18
N TYR A 127 -6.80 2.95 2.83
CA TYR A 127 -5.86 2.00 2.23
C TYR A 127 -6.42 0.56 2.13
N GLY A 128 -7.61 0.31 2.66
CA GLY A 128 -8.32 -0.96 2.56
C GLY A 128 -9.70 -0.87 3.22
N TRP A 129 -10.49 -1.92 3.10
CA TRP A 129 -11.81 -2.01 3.74
C TRP A 129 -12.25 -3.45 3.95
N ASP A 130 -13.12 -3.66 4.95
CA ASP A 130 -13.83 -4.91 5.17
C ASP A 130 -15.33 -4.69 4.93
N PRO A 131 -16.05 -5.67 4.38
CA PRO A 131 -17.49 -5.52 4.12
C PRO A 131 -18.35 -5.40 5.39
N VAL A 132 -17.85 -5.94 6.50
CA VAL A 132 -18.45 -5.89 7.83
C VAL A 132 -17.35 -5.66 8.86
N CYS A 133 -17.73 -5.26 10.07
CA CYS A 133 -16.76 -5.07 11.15
C CYS A 133 -16.10 -6.38 11.57
N GLU A 134 -14.76 -6.43 11.55
CA GLU A 134 -14.00 -7.58 12.09
C GLU A 134 -13.76 -7.49 13.61
N ARG A 135 -14.21 -6.41 14.26
CA ARG A 135 -14.07 -6.24 15.71
C ARG A 135 -15.24 -6.87 16.44
N ASP A 136 -14.99 -7.25 17.70
CA ASP A 136 -16.03 -7.82 18.55
C ASP A 136 -17.13 -6.81 18.90
N ALA A 137 -18.26 -7.33 19.41
CA ALA A 137 -19.41 -6.52 19.77
C ALA A 137 -19.12 -5.53 20.92
N VAL A 138 -18.17 -5.85 21.81
CA VAL A 138 -17.78 -4.96 22.93
C VAL A 138 -17.10 -3.72 22.38
N TRP A 139 -16.20 -3.88 21.42
CA TRP A 139 -15.56 -2.78 20.71
C TRP A 139 -16.58 -1.95 19.93
N CYS A 140 -17.50 -2.58 19.21
CA CYS A 140 -18.54 -1.88 18.45
C CYS A 140 -19.42 -1.01 19.35
N ALA A 141 -19.84 -1.55 20.50
CA ALA A 141 -20.62 -0.82 21.49
C ALA A 141 -19.84 0.36 22.08
N ALA A 142 -18.56 0.18 22.42
CA ALA A 142 -17.71 1.24 22.94
C ALA A 142 -17.43 2.35 21.91
N ALA A 143 -17.27 1.97 20.64
CA ALA A 143 -17.08 2.91 19.53
C ALA A 143 -18.39 3.60 19.10
N GLY A 144 -19.54 3.02 19.46
CA GLY A 144 -20.86 3.51 19.07
C GLY A 144 -21.13 3.35 17.57
N VAL A 145 -20.74 2.21 17.00
CA VAL A 145 -20.85 1.91 15.57
C VAL A 145 -21.63 0.62 15.33
N ARG A 146 -22.35 0.53 14.22
CA ARG A 146 -23.01 -0.72 13.81
C ARG A 146 -22.03 -1.66 13.08
N PRO A 147 -22.07 -2.98 13.33
CA PRO A 147 -21.13 -3.91 12.69
C PRO A 147 -21.52 -4.35 11.27
N ASP A 148 -22.77 -4.14 10.86
CA ASP A 148 -23.38 -4.59 9.60
C ASP A 148 -23.16 -3.63 8.42
N GLN A 149 -22.09 -2.84 8.48
CA GLN A 149 -21.70 -1.87 7.46
C GLN A 149 -20.22 -2.06 7.10
N PRO A 150 -19.76 -1.53 5.96
CA PRO A 150 -18.34 -1.54 5.64
C PRO A 150 -17.51 -0.78 6.67
N PHE A 151 -16.30 -1.26 6.90
CA PHE A 151 -15.29 -0.57 7.71
C PHE A 151 -14.05 -0.33 6.88
N TYR A 152 -13.40 0.79 7.12
CA TYR A 152 -12.27 1.25 6.33
C TYR A 152 -11.01 1.29 7.19
N TYR A 153 -9.92 0.80 6.62
CA TYR A 153 -8.58 1.03 7.13
C TYR A 153 -8.08 2.37 6.62
N VAL A 154 -7.77 3.28 7.54
CA VAL A 154 -7.46 4.68 7.24
C VAL A 154 -6.11 5.06 7.82
N LEU A 155 -5.26 5.67 7.01
CA LEU A 155 -4.06 6.38 7.48
C LEU A 155 -4.49 7.82 7.81
N PRO A 156 -4.56 8.22 9.09
CA PRO A 156 -4.92 9.59 9.44
C PRO A 156 -3.72 10.52 9.18
N ASP A 157 -3.97 11.77 8.82
CA ASP A 157 -2.93 12.79 8.76
C ASP A 157 -2.27 12.94 10.15
N GLU A 158 -0.95 12.89 10.22
CA GLU A 158 -0.24 12.91 11.51
C GLU A 158 -0.39 14.26 12.21
N GLY A 159 -0.47 15.36 11.46
CA GLY A 159 -0.72 16.70 12.00
C GLY A 159 -2.12 16.84 12.59
N ASP A 160 -3.15 16.39 11.87
CA ASP A 160 -4.52 16.33 12.40
C ASP A 160 -4.61 15.37 13.59
N SER A 161 -3.90 14.24 13.57
CA SER A 161 -3.87 13.29 14.69
C SER A 161 -3.27 13.92 15.95
N LEU A 162 -2.17 14.66 15.82
CA LEU A 162 -1.56 15.37 16.94
C LEU A 162 -2.53 16.41 17.51
N ARG A 163 -3.11 17.25 16.65
CA ARG A 163 -3.98 18.37 17.03
C ARG A 163 -5.34 17.95 17.57
N LEU A 164 -5.97 16.93 16.96
CA LEU A 164 -7.36 16.56 17.25
C LEU A 164 -7.48 15.31 18.12
N LEU A 165 -6.48 14.42 18.09
CA LEU A 165 -6.52 13.13 18.79
C LEU A 165 -5.48 13.02 19.92
N GLY A 166 -4.70 14.10 20.16
CA GLY A 166 -3.69 14.15 21.22
C GLY A 166 -2.49 13.24 20.95
N GLY A 167 -2.19 12.91 19.70
CA GLY A 167 -0.97 12.21 19.33
C GLY A 167 -1.06 11.49 17.98
N VAL A 168 0.11 11.08 17.47
CA VAL A 168 0.23 10.37 16.19
C VAL A 168 -0.50 9.02 16.23
N ARG A 169 -1.11 8.63 15.11
CA ARG A 169 -1.81 7.36 14.93
C ARG A 169 -1.37 6.75 13.61
N ILE A 170 -0.93 5.48 13.64
CA ILE A 170 -0.43 4.78 12.44
C ILE A 170 -1.56 4.29 11.53
N SER A 171 -2.70 3.94 12.13
CA SER A 171 -3.88 3.49 11.39
C SER A 171 -5.13 3.65 12.27
N LYS A 172 -6.28 3.77 11.61
CA LYS A 172 -7.61 3.79 12.21
C LYS A 172 -8.54 2.85 11.45
N TYR A 173 -9.44 2.22 12.20
CA TYR A 173 -10.52 1.41 11.66
C TYR A 173 -11.83 2.19 11.80
N VAL A 174 -12.42 2.58 10.67
CA VAL A 174 -13.46 3.62 10.61
C VAL A 174 -14.72 3.05 9.97
N ALA A 175 -15.84 3.11 10.68
CA ALA A 175 -17.15 2.71 10.15
C ALA A 175 -17.58 3.59 8.99
N HIS A 176 -18.31 3.02 8.02
CA HIS A 176 -18.80 3.75 6.85
C HIS A 176 -19.56 5.04 7.19
N GLU A 177 -20.44 5.02 8.19
CA GLU A 177 -21.18 6.21 8.63
C GLU A 177 -20.31 7.36 9.14
N ASN A 178 -19.03 7.10 9.43
CA ASN A 178 -18.05 8.10 9.85
C ASN A 178 -17.15 8.60 8.70
N VAL A 179 -17.34 8.12 7.48
CA VAL A 179 -16.52 8.49 6.32
C VAL A 179 -17.19 9.60 5.51
N VAL A 180 -16.56 10.77 5.47
CA VAL A 180 -16.99 11.88 4.58
C VAL A 180 -15.91 12.09 3.51
N PRO A 181 -16.13 11.68 2.25
CA PRO A 181 -15.15 11.87 1.18
C PRO A 181 -14.82 13.35 0.98
N LEU A 182 -13.52 13.65 0.87
CA LEU A 182 -13.03 14.94 0.45
C LEU A 182 -12.81 14.89 -1.07
N SER A 183 -13.90 14.79 -1.81
CA SER A 183 -13.85 15.09 -3.24
C SER A 183 -13.66 16.59 -3.42
N ARG A 184 -12.99 17.01 -4.49
CA ARG A 184 -12.90 18.41 -4.88
C ARG A 184 -14.30 18.88 -5.27
N THR A 185 -15.10 19.35 -4.30
CA THR A 185 -16.39 19.99 -4.54
C THR A 185 -16.12 21.27 -5.31
N ALA A 186 -16.21 21.18 -6.64
CA ALA A 186 -17.02 21.99 -7.55
C ALA A 186 -17.32 23.48 -7.23
N ASP A 187 -16.51 24.20 -6.45
CA ASP A 187 -16.53 25.66 -6.45
C ASP A 187 -15.42 26.18 -7.39
N PRO A 188 -15.77 26.82 -8.52
CA PRO A 188 -14.80 27.30 -9.51
C PRO A 188 -13.92 28.47 -9.05
N GLY A 189 -14.20 29.04 -7.88
CA GLY A 189 -13.62 30.31 -7.42
C GLY A 189 -12.46 30.19 -6.42
N ASP A 190 -12.41 29.10 -5.64
CA ASP A 190 -11.34 28.86 -4.68
C ASP A 190 -10.58 27.60 -5.12
N GLN A 191 -9.26 27.67 -5.21
CA GLN A 191 -8.46 26.45 -5.25
C GLN A 191 -8.48 25.86 -3.84
N PRO A 192 -9.27 24.80 -3.54
CA PRO A 192 -9.12 24.17 -2.24
C PRO A 192 -7.67 23.69 -2.14
N PRO A 193 -7.03 23.85 -0.96
CA PRO A 193 -5.69 23.33 -0.75
C PRO A 193 -5.68 21.84 -1.11
N PRO A 194 -4.56 21.33 -1.66
CA PRO A 194 -4.49 19.93 -2.05
C PRO A 194 -4.83 19.06 -0.83
N ASN A 195 -5.73 18.08 -1.01
CA ASN A 195 -6.15 17.09 0.00
C ASN A 195 -5.01 16.12 0.39
N ARG A 196 -3.76 16.58 0.31
CA ARG A 196 -2.57 15.84 0.66
C ARG A 196 -2.46 15.74 2.17
N LEU A 197 -1.93 14.61 2.58
CA LEU A 197 -1.76 14.20 3.96
C LEU A 197 -0.28 14.00 4.23
N LYS A 198 0.13 14.18 5.49
CA LYS A 198 1.45 13.78 5.97
C LYS A 198 1.31 12.52 6.81
N HIS A 199 1.89 11.40 6.35
CA HIS A 199 1.87 10.15 7.10
C HIS A 199 2.99 9.19 6.66
N ARG A 200 3.78 8.67 7.62
CA ARG A 200 4.97 7.83 7.33
C ARG A 200 4.72 6.61 6.48
N ALA A 201 3.52 6.05 6.52
CA ALA A 201 3.19 4.81 5.83
C ALA A 201 2.62 5.02 4.42
N LEU A 202 2.56 6.25 3.89
CA LEU A 202 1.94 6.49 2.58
C LEU A 202 2.64 5.71 1.45
N ASP A 203 3.97 5.66 1.46
CA ASP A 203 4.80 4.94 0.48
C ASP A 203 4.60 3.42 0.48
N HIS A 204 4.19 2.85 1.61
CA HIS A 204 3.87 1.44 1.69
C HIS A 204 2.62 1.06 0.88
N TYR A 205 1.67 1.98 0.71
CA TYR A 205 0.36 1.71 0.13
C TYR A 205 0.12 2.42 -1.20
N PHE A 206 0.74 3.58 -1.40
CA PHE A 206 0.47 4.46 -2.53
C PHE A 206 1.76 4.71 -3.32
N GLU A 207 1.63 4.90 -4.63
CA GLU A 207 2.74 5.15 -5.55
C GLU A 207 2.71 6.58 -6.14
N GLY A 208 1.76 7.40 -5.71
CA GLY A 208 1.56 8.75 -6.22
C GLY A 208 0.33 9.42 -5.64
N TYR A 209 0.12 10.67 -6.03
CA TYR A 209 -1.07 11.44 -5.72
C TYR A 209 -1.67 12.00 -7.01
N SER A 210 -2.99 12.02 -7.12
CA SER A 210 -3.73 12.61 -8.24
C SER A 210 -4.31 13.96 -7.79
N PRO A 211 -3.74 15.10 -8.20
CA PRO A 211 -4.31 16.41 -7.88
C PRO A 211 -5.65 16.65 -8.56
N ARG A 212 -5.88 16.03 -9.72
CA ARG A 212 -7.14 16.13 -10.46
C ARG A 212 -8.28 15.52 -9.67
N GLN A 213 -8.07 14.34 -9.09
CA GLN A 213 -9.09 13.61 -8.33
C GLN A 213 -9.06 13.93 -6.83
N GLY A 214 -7.98 14.54 -6.33
CA GLY A 214 -7.79 14.76 -4.91
C GLY A 214 -7.58 13.46 -4.11
N ALA A 215 -6.98 12.45 -4.74
CA ALA A 215 -6.87 11.09 -4.22
C ALA A 215 -5.46 10.53 -4.38
N TYR A 216 -5.05 9.64 -3.48
CA TYR A 216 -3.79 8.91 -3.63
C TYR A 216 -3.95 7.77 -4.64
N VAL A 217 -2.87 7.46 -5.35
CA VAL A 217 -2.83 6.38 -6.34
C VAL A 217 -2.36 5.11 -5.62
N PRO A 218 -3.23 4.10 -5.39
CA PRO A 218 -2.83 2.88 -4.68
C PRO A 218 -1.82 2.12 -5.50
N ASN A 219 -0.87 1.45 -4.85
CA ASN A 219 0.11 0.62 -5.53
C ASN A 219 -0.53 -0.60 -6.22
N LYS A 220 0.25 -1.32 -7.04
CA LYS A 220 -0.23 -2.52 -7.76
C LYS A 220 -0.91 -3.53 -6.84
N ARG A 221 -0.39 -3.75 -5.64
CA ARG A 221 -0.94 -4.71 -4.66
C ARG A 221 -2.33 -4.32 -4.20
N LEU A 222 -2.51 -3.07 -3.75
CA LEU A 222 -3.83 -2.59 -3.34
C LEU A 222 -4.84 -2.62 -4.49
N ARG A 223 -4.45 -2.21 -5.71
CA ARG A 223 -5.35 -2.28 -6.88
C ARG A 223 -5.75 -3.71 -7.26
N TYR A 224 -4.89 -4.69 -6.96
CA TYR A 224 -5.24 -6.09 -7.13
C TYR A 224 -6.17 -6.58 -6.01
N GLU A 225 -5.88 -6.26 -4.76
CA GLU A 225 -6.66 -6.73 -3.61
C GLU A 225 -8.06 -6.10 -3.56
N TYR A 226 -8.18 -4.83 -3.93
CA TYR A 226 -9.43 -4.06 -3.96
C TYR A 226 -9.76 -3.68 -5.40
N PRO A 227 -10.63 -4.44 -6.09
CA PRO A 227 -11.08 -4.06 -7.43
C PRO A 227 -11.79 -2.71 -7.42
N GLY A 228 -11.49 -1.84 -8.39
CA GLY A 228 -12.10 -0.52 -8.49
C GLY A 228 -11.69 0.21 -9.76
N GLU A 229 -12.32 1.35 -10.02
CA GLU A 229 -12.02 2.21 -11.16
C GLU A 229 -10.85 3.16 -10.84
N TYR A 230 -9.62 2.72 -11.15
CA TYR A 230 -8.41 3.51 -10.90
C TYR A 230 -7.89 4.29 -12.12
N GLY A 231 -8.52 4.19 -13.28
CA GLY A 231 -8.00 4.77 -14.53
C GLY A 231 -7.74 6.27 -14.43
N SER A 232 -8.71 7.03 -13.91
CA SER A 232 -8.63 8.49 -13.83
C SER A 232 -7.57 9.00 -12.84
N VAL A 233 -7.35 8.28 -11.72
CA VAL A 233 -6.30 8.62 -10.74
C VAL A 233 -4.91 8.28 -11.28
N LEU A 234 -4.78 7.21 -12.07
CA LEU A 234 -3.51 6.80 -12.68
C LEU A 234 -3.04 7.79 -13.76
N GLU A 235 -3.96 8.27 -14.60
CA GLU A 235 -3.64 9.22 -15.68
C GLU A 235 -3.13 10.58 -15.18
N SER A 236 -3.52 10.97 -13.96
CA SER A 236 -3.17 12.24 -13.35
C SER A 236 -2.20 12.08 -12.18
N ARG A 237 -1.46 10.98 -12.14
CA ARG A 237 -0.51 10.64 -11.07
C ARG A 237 0.71 11.55 -11.10
N GLU A 238 0.97 12.17 -9.96
CA GLU A 238 2.19 12.88 -9.63
C GLU A 238 2.95 12.17 -8.49
N PRO A 239 4.27 12.38 -8.35
CA PRO A 239 5.03 11.87 -7.23
C PRO A 239 4.48 12.38 -5.89
N MET A 240 4.50 11.53 -4.86
CA MET A 240 4.04 11.92 -3.51
C MET A 240 4.98 12.90 -2.81
N GLY A 241 6.15 13.21 -3.35
CA GLY A 241 7.11 14.15 -2.75
C GLY A 241 7.32 13.88 -1.25
N ASP A 242 7.12 14.91 -0.43
CA ASP A 242 7.37 14.84 1.01
C ASP A 242 6.17 14.32 1.82
N ASP A 243 5.14 13.74 1.21
CA ASP A 243 3.94 13.31 1.95
C ASP A 243 4.22 12.16 2.93
N SER A 244 5.11 11.23 2.56
CA SER A 244 5.57 10.16 3.44
C SER A 244 6.73 10.58 4.34
N ASN A 245 7.35 11.74 4.09
CA ASN A 245 8.51 12.20 4.82
C ASN A 245 8.12 13.21 5.90
N ILE A 246 7.98 12.74 7.14
CA ILE A 246 7.61 13.59 8.29
C ILE A 246 8.76 14.50 8.71
N LEU A 247 10.01 14.15 8.33
CA LEU A 247 11.18 14.95 8.68
C LEU A 247 11.40 16.11 7.73
N VAL A 248 10.82 16.09 6.52
CA VAL A 248 10.92 17.20 5.57
C VAL A 248 9.86 18.23 5.91
N GLY A 249 10.30 19.28 6.60
CA GLY A 249 9.44 20.32 7.16
C GLY A 249 9.65 20.56 8.64
N LEU A 250 10.53 19.77 9.29
CA LEU A 250 11.10 20.16 10.56
C LEU A 250 12.36 21.00 10.29
N ASP A 251 12.57 22.09 11.03
CA ASP A 251 13.89 22.72 11.10
C ASP A 251 14.89 21.81 11.84
N ASP A 252 16.17 22.22 11.90
CA ASP A 252 17.23 21.46 12.58
C ASP A 252 16.92 21.20 14.08
N ASP A 253 15.97 21.96 14.65
CA ASP A 253 15.51 21.87 16.03
C ASP A 253 14.21 21.02 16.19
N GLY A 254 13.67 20.48 15.10
CA GLY A 254 12.49 19.61 15.14
C GLY A 254 11.14 20.37 15.13
N HIS A 255 11.13 21.66 14.80
CA HIS A 255 9.92 22.49 14.70
C HIS A 255 9.30 22.45 13.31
N ASN A 256 7.97 22.28 13.26
CA ASN A 256 7.24 22.18 12.00
C ASN A 256 7.13 23.54 11.29
N LEU A 257 8.00 23.77 10.31
CA LEU A 257 8.08 24.95 9.44
C LEU A 257 6.77 25.26 8.70
N ALA A 258 5.93 24.24 8.44
CA ALA A 258 4.64 24.44 7.80
C ALA A 258 3.60 25.05 8.76
N ALA A 259 3.68 24.71 10.04
CA ALA A 259 2.83 25.30 11.09
C ALA A 259 3.18 26.78 11.33
N GLU A 260 4.46 27.13 11.34
CA GLU A 260 4.91 28.51 11.50
C GLU A 260 4.51 29.40 10.31
N ARG A 261 4.64 28.89 9.08
CA ARG A 261 4.21 29.62 7.88
C ARG A 261 2.70 29.86 7.83
N ALA A 262 1.90 28.89 8.29
CA ALA A 262 0.45 29.04 8.40
C ALA A 262 0.07 30.07 9.48
N SER A 263 0.74 30.06 10.63
CA SER A 263 0.52 31.05 11.70
C SER A 263 0.89 32.46 11.25
N ALA A 264 2.03 32.63 10.57
CA ALA A 264 2.47 33.91 10.03
C ALA A 264 1.56 34.45 8.92
N ALA A 265 0.91 33.57 8.13
CA ALA A 265 -0.07 33.98 7.12
C ALA A 265 -1.38 34.49 7.75
N VAL A 266 -1.83 33.85 8.84
CA VAL A 266 -3.02 34.30 9.61
C VAL A 266 -2.75 35.63 10.30
N GLU A 267 -1.56 35.84 10.87
CA GLU A 267 -1.18 37.12 11.48
C GLU A 267 -1.10 38.26 10.46
N ARG A 268 -0.60 37.99 9.24
CA ARG A 268 -0.60 39.00 8.15
C ARG A 268 -2.00 39.35 7.67
N ALA A 269 -2.91 38.38 7.58
CA ALA A 269 -4.29 38.63 7.20
C ALA A 269 -5.05 39.45 8.27
N GLY A 270 -4.75 39.25 9.56
CA GLY A 270 -5.35 40.03 10.65
C GLY A 270 -4.84 41.47 10.77
N SER A 271 -3.65 41.76 10.25
CA SER A 271 -3.05 43.10 10.31
C SER A 271 -3.55 44.09 9.25
N ASP A 272 -4.28 43.64 8.23
CA ASP A 272 -4.74 44.49 7.11
C ASP A 272 -6.19 45.03 7.28
N GLU A 273 -6.94 44.52 8.27
CA GLU A 273 -8.31 45.01 8.59
C GLU A 273 -8.32 46.15 9.62
N SER A 274 -7.15 46.68 10.00
CA SER A 274 -7.00 47.66 11.08
C SER A 274 -6.42 48.99 10.61
N LYS A 275 -6.90 49.55 9.50
CA LYS A 275 -6.73 50.97 9.18
C LYS A 275 -8.01 51.56 8.58
N PRO A 276 -8.70 52.48 9.28
CA PRO A 276 -9.79 53.27 8.71
C PRO A 276 -9.29 54.29 7.68
#